data_AF-A0A7X3U0C3-F1
#
_entry.id   AF-A0A7X3U0C3-F1
#
_cell.length_a   1.000
_cell.length_b   1.000
_cell.length_c   1.000
_cell.angle_alpha   90.00
_cell.angle_beta   90.00
_cell.angle_gamma   90.00
#
_symmetry.space_group_name_H-M   'P 1'
#
loop_
_entity.id
_entity.type
_entity.pdbx_description
1 polymer ?
#
loop_
_entity_poly.entity_id
_entity_poly.type
_entity_poly.pdbx_seq_one_letter_code
_entity_poly.pdbx_strand_id
1 'polypeptide(L)'
;MPHDPGMTASVFGAASALLALVAMTRVACIDLQCFMIDLDWTELAGWAGLAAIMAVEGPDAWPGATVTAAAAGGMIWLAARLRPGRVGQGDVWLFAVLGLVAGPDHAPFVMSLVIAFALAVHIAYGLARGRGPLGSGIPAALPAMAALGPAFTWRVASGIWPGSVPQGHEGFVLIALAGAMLLACGLLA
;
A
#
# COMPACT_ATOMS: atom_id res chain seq x y z
N MET A 1 -24.04 7.31 -29.40
CA MET A 1 -23.55 8.26 -28.37
C MET A 1 -22.04 8.19 -28.41
N PRO A 2 -21.31 9.30 -28.67
CA PRO A 2 -19.85 9.24 -28.62
C PRO A 2 -19.46 8.89 -27.18
N HIS A 3 -18.61 7.87 -27.04
CA HIS A 3 -18.05 7.49 -25.75
C HIS A 3 -17.30 8.69 -25.19
N ASP A 4 -17.75 9.20 -24.04
CA ASP A 4 -17.05 10.25 -23.33
C ASP A 4 -15.70 9.67 -22.86
N PRO A 5 -14.56 10.14 -23.41
CA PRO A 5 -13.25 9.57 -23.11
C PRO A 5 -12.92 9.61 -21.61
N GLY A 6 -13.51 10.55 -20.86
CA GLY A 6 -13.39 10.62 -19.39
C GLY A 6 -14.05 9.45 -18.66
N MET A 7 -15.14 8.89 -19.19
CA MET A 7 -15.85 7.76 -18.56
C MET A 7 -15.11 6.43 -18.78
N THR A 8 -14.43 6.25 -19.91
CA THR A 8 -13.60 5.05 -20.13
C THR A 8 -12.35 5.06 -19.27
N ALA A 9 -11.70 6.23 -19.10
CA ALA A 9 -10.52 6.37 -18.26
C ALA A 9 -10.82 6.06 -16.78
N SER A 10 -12.00 6.47 -16.28
CA SER A 10 -12.41 6.19 -14.90
C SER A 10 -12.69 4.72 -14.62
N VAL A 11 -13.27 3.98 -15.58
CA VAL A 11 -13.53 2.54 -15.44
C VAL A 11 -12.23 1.73 -15.42
N PHE A 12 -11.26 2.04 -16.30
CA PHE A 12 -9.97 1.35 -16.31
C PHE A 12 -9.13 1.65 -15.07
N GLY A 13 -9.15 2.90 -14.58
CA GLY A 13 -8.52 3.29 -13.32
C GLY A 13 -9.11 2.54 -12.13
N ALA A 14 -10.45 2.51 -12.01
CA ALA A 14 -11.14 1.79 -10.94
C ALA A 14 -10.91 0.27 -10.98
N ALA A 15 -10.92 -0.34 -12.17
CA ALA A 15 -10.68 -1.78 -12.33
C ALA A 15 -9.23 -2.16 -11.95
N SER A 16 -8.25 -1.39 -12.40
CA SER A 16 -6.84 -1.57 -12.02
C SER A 16 -6.66 -1.38 -10.52
N ALA A 17 -7.43 -0.46 -9.92
CA ALA A 17 -7.36 -0.22 -8.50
C ALA A 17 -7.89 -1.38 -7.66
N LEU A 18 -9.05 -1.92 -8.05
CA LEU A 18 -9.61 -3.12 -7.44
C LEU A 18 -8.64 -4.30 -7.55
N LEU A 19 -7.98 -4.47 -8.70
CA LEU A 19 -7.00 -5.53 -8.90
C LEU A 19 -5.81 -5.41 -7.94
N ALA A 20 -5.25 -4.19 -7.78
CA ALA A 20 -4.15 -3.97 -6.85
C ALA A 20 -4.57 -4.24 -5.38
N LEU A 21 -5.77 -3.81 -4.99
CA LEU A 21 -6.31 -4.08 -3.65
C LEU A 21 -6.46 -5.57 -3.40
N VAL A 22 -7.04 -6.32 -4.35
CA VAL A 22 -7.21 -7.77 -4.24
C VAL A 22 -5.86 -8.47 -4.12
N ALA A 23 -4.88 -8.09 -4.95
CA ALA A 23 -3.52 -8.64 -4.88
C ALA A 23 -2.86 -8.33 -3.52
N MET A 24 -2.98 -7.11 -3.01
CA MET A 24 -2.47 -6.74 -1.68
C MET A 24 -3.15 -7.49 -0.54
N THR A 25 -4.47 -7.69 -0.61
CA THR A 25 -5.19 -8.51 0.37
C THR A 25 -4.71 -9.95 0.34
N ARG A 26 -4.48 -10.51 -0.84
CA ARG A 26 -3.90 -11.85 -0.98
C ARG A 26 -2.51 -11.91 -0.33
N VAL A 27 -1.64 -10.94 -0.62
CA VAL A 27 -0.31 -10.84 0.01
C VAL A 27 -0.42 -10.76 1.53
N ALA A 28 -1.33 -9.94 2.06
CA ALA A 28 -1.55 -9.82 3.51
C ALA A 28 -2.05 -11.13 4.14
N CYS A 29 -2.96 -11.85 3.48
CA CYS A 29 -3.41 -13.17 3.95
C CYS A 29 -2.29 -14.20 3.94
N ILE A 30 -1.47 -14.26 2.88
CA ILE A 30 -0.34 -15.19 2.80
C ILE A 30 0.69 -14.86 3.89
N ASP A 31 1.05 -13.59 4.05
CA ASP A 31 2.01 -13.14 5.06
C ASP A 31 1.53 -13.45 6.49
N LEU A 32 0.24 -13.27 6.79
CA LEU A 32 -0.36 -13.67 8.07
C LEU A 32 -0.29 -15.18 8.33
N GLN A 33 -0.43 -16.00 7.29
CA GLN A 33 -0.50 -17.46 7.41
C GLN A 33 0.89 -18.10 7.50
N CYS A 34 1.84 -17.65 6.68
CA CYS A 34 3.14 -18.31 6.54
C CYS A 34 4.35 -17.39 6.71
N PHE A 35 4.19 -16.10 7.01
CA PHE A 35 5.28 -15.12 7.10
C PHE A 35 6.19 -15.10 5.87
N MET A 36 5.59 -15.36 4.71
CA MET A 36 6.25 -15.30 3.43
C MET A 36 5.41 -14.41 2.52
N ILE A 37 6.06 -13.49 1.83
CA ILE A 37 5.43 -12.65 0.84
C ILE A 37 5.77 -13.22 -0.52
N ASP A 38 4.72 -13.60 -1.26
CA ASP A 38 4.85 -14.10 -2.63
C ASP A 38 5.15 -12.93 -3.58
N LEU A 39 6.30 -13.03 -4.25
CA LEU A 39 6.85 -11.99 -5.10
C LEU A 39 5.91 -11.69 -6.27
N ASP A 40 5.31 -12.73 -6.85
CA ASP A 40 4.42 -12.62 -8.02
C ASP A 40 3.20 -11.75 -7.71
N TRP A 41 2.62 -11.93 -6.51
CA TRP A 41 1.48 -11.12 -6.07
C TRP A 41 1.87 -9.68 -5.73
N THR A 42 3.07 -9.45 -5.18
CA THR A 42 3.56 -8.09 -4.97
C THR A 42 3.83 -7.36 -6.28
N GLU A 43 4.42 -8.04 -7.25
CA GLU A 43 4.64 -7.46 -8.59
C GLU A 43 3.31 -7.14 -9.27
N LEU A 44 2.34 -8.06 -9.22
CA LEU A 44 1.00 -7.81 -9.74
C LEU A 44 0.34 -6.59 -9.09
N ALA A 45 0.42 -6.47 -7.76
CA ALA A 45 -0.11 -5.30 -7.05
C ALA A 45 0.59 -4.00 -7.48
N GLY A 46 1.90 -4.04 -7.69
CA GLY A 46 2.69 -2.92 -8.20
C GLY A 46 2.26 -2.47 -9.59
N TRP A 47 2.18 -3.41 -10.54
CA TRP A 47 1.80 -3.12 -11.91
C TRP A 47 0.34 -2.63 -12.02
N ALA A 48 -0.57 -3.25 -11.27
CA ALA A 48 -1.97 -2.82 -11.22
C ALA A 48 -2.12 -1.43 -10.59
N GLY A 49 -1.37 -1.14 -9.52
CA GLY A 49 -1.32 0.17 -8.90
C GLY A 49 -0.78 1.26 -9.82
N LEU A 50 0.30 0.96 -10.54
CA LEU A 50 0.87 1.87 -11.53
C LEU A 50 -0.12 2.14 -12.67
N ALA A 51 -0.75 1.10 -13.22
CA ALA A 51 -1.74 1.26 -14.27
C ALA A 51 -2.92 2.15 -13.84
N ALA A 52 -3.35 2.05 -12.57
CA ALA A 52 -4.38 2.93 -12.02
C ALA A 52 -3.90 4.39 -11.93
N ILE A 53 -2.68 4.64 -11.44
CA ILE A 53 -2.11 5.99 -11.37
C ILE A 53 -1.97 6.58 -12.78
N MET A 54 -1.48 5.80 -13.74
CA MET A 54 -1.35 6.20 -15.14
C MET A 54 -2.69 6.64 -15.74
N ALA A 55 -3.75 5.88 -15.45
CA ALA A 55 -5.09 6.17 -15.97
C ALA A 55 -5.70 7.42 -15.34
N VAL A 56 -5.36 7.72 -14.08
CA VAL A 56 -5.98 8.80 -13.31
C VAL A 56 -5.20 10.12 -13.38
N GLU A 57 -3.88 10.06 -13.23
CA GLU A 57 -3.01 11.24 -13.11
C GLU A 57 -2.22 11.54 -14.39
N GLY A 58 -2.25 10.62 -15.36
CA GLY A 58 -1.58 10.78 -16.63
C GLY A 58 -0.06 10.57 -16.60
N PRO A 59 0.61 10.74 -17.74
CA PRO A 59 2.03 10.43 -17.91
C PRO A 59 2.98 11.28 -17.05
N ASP A 60 2.58 12.50 -16.70
CA ASP A 60 3.41 13.46 -15.99
C ASP A 60 3.70 13.05 -14.53
N ALA A 61 2.87 12.15 -13.96
CA ALA A 61 3.05 11.62 -12.61
C ALA A 61 4.11 10.51 -12.51
N TRP A 62 4.56 9.94 -13.65
CA TRP A 62 5.48 8.79 -13.66
C TRP A 62 6.84 9.04 -13.04
N PRO A 63 7.55 10.15 -13.35
CA PRO A 63 8.92 10.32 -12.88
C PRO A 63 8.95 10.38 -11.35
N GLY A 64 7.97 11.08 -10.77
CA GLY A 64 7.77 11.15 -9.32
C GLY A 64 7.53 9.77 -8.71
N ALA A 65 6.50 9.06 -9.17
CA ALA A 65 6.13 7.74 -8.63
C ALA A 65 7.27 6.72 -8.76
N THR A 66 7.98 6.71 -9.90
CA THR A 66 9.10 5.79 -10.15
C THR A 66 10.30 6.11 -9.25
N VAL A 67 10.63 7.40 -9.06
CA VAL A 67 11.72 7.82 -8.16
C VAL A 67 11.39 7.45 -6.71
N THR A 68 10.15 7.68 -6.28
CA THR A 68 9.70 7.30 -4.93
C THR A 68 9.72 5.79 -4.71
N ALA A 69 9.27 5.00 -5.68
CA ALA A 69 9.36 3.53 -5.66
C ALA A 69 10.82 3.05 -5.56
N ALA A 70 11.70 3.60 -6.39
CA ALA A 70 13.12 3.26 -6.41
C ALA A 70 13.81 3.65 -5.09
N ALA A 71 13.46 4.80 -4.52
CA ALA A 71 13.99 5.25 -3.24
C ALA A 71 13.52 4.35 -2.09
N ALA A 72 12.22 4.06 -2.00
CA ALA A 72 11.65 3.22 -0.95
C ALA A 72 12.17 1.78 -1.04
N GLY A 73 12.10 1.17 -2.22
CA GLY A 73 12.62 -0.18 -2.48
C GLY A 73 14.14 -0.27 -2.30
N GLY A 74 14.88 0.73 -2.77
CA GLY A 74 16.34 0.80 -2.63
C GLY A 74 16.81 0.95 -1.18
N MET A 75 16.13 1.78 -0.37
CA MET A 75 16.44 1.92 1.06
C MET A 75 16.19 0.62 1.84
N ILE A 76 15.08 -0.08 1.55
CA ILE A 76 14.75 -1.34 2.20
C ILE A 76 15.68 -2.46 1.71
N TRP A 77 16.05 -2.48 0.43
CA TRP A 77 17.07 -3.40 -0.10
C TRP A 77 18.43 -3.19 0.57
N LEU A 78 18.84 -1.92 0.74
CA LEU A 78 20.06 -1.59 1.46
C LEU A 78 19.98 -2.03 2.93
N ALA A 79 18.84 -1.79 3.60
CA ALA A 79 18.61 -2.26 4.96
C ALA A 79 18.65 -3.80 5.05
N ALA A 80 18.13 -4.51 4.06
CA ALA A 80 18.20 -5.97 3.96
C ALA A 80 19.64 -6.46 3.78
N ARG A 81 20.46 -5.76 2.98
CA ARG A 81 21.89 -6.05 2.82
C ARG A 81 22.70 -5.77 4.08
N LEU A 82 22.35 -4.73 4.83
CA LEU A 82 23.00 -4.38 6.10
C LEU A 82 22.55 -5.27 7.26
N ARG A 83 21.43 -6.00 7.13
CA ARG A 83 20.90 -6.95 8.12
C ARG A 83 20.50 -8.28 7.46
N PRO A 84 21.46 -9.05 6.95
CA PRO A 84 21.19 -10.30 6.24
C PRO A 84 20.41 -11.28 7.13
N GLY A 85 19.35 -11.88 6.56
CA GLY A 85 18.49 -12.86 7.24
C GLY A 85 17.32 -12.29 8.04
N ARG A 86 17.13 -10.95 8.06
CA ARG A 86 16.02 -10.30 8.80
C ARG A 86 14.95 -9.64 7.93
N VAL A 87 15.23 -9.41 6.65
CA VAL A 87 14.30 -8.76 5.70
C VAL A 87 14.21 -9.65 4.47
N GLY A 88 12.99 -10.10 4.14
CA GLY A 88 12.73 -10.93 2.98
C GLY A 88 12.75 -10.11 1.68
N GLN A 89 13.04 -10.75 0.55
CA GLN A 89 12.94 -10.09 -0.76
C GLN A 89 11.50 -9.61 -1.05
N GLY A 90 10.49 -10.32 -0.55
CA GLY A 90 9.09 -9.89 -0.64
C GLY A 90 8.80 -8.60 0.13
N ASP A 91 9.47 -8.36 1.27
CA ASP A 91 9.36 -7.08 1.99
C ASP A 91 9.93 -5.94 1.14
N VAL A 92 11.10 -6.14 0.53
CA VAL A 92 11.74 -5.16 -0.36
C VAL A 92 10.79 -4.75 -1.49
N TRP A 93 10.15 -5.74 -2.13
CA TRP A 93 9.19 -5.50 -3.20
C TRP A 93 7.92 -4.81 -2.70
N LEU A 94 7.37 -5.24 -1.57
CA LEU A 94 6.22 -4.60 -0.94
C LEU A 94 6.48 -3.12 -0.68
N PHE A 95 7.68 -2.78 -0.19
CA PHE A 95 8.07 -1.39 0.02
C PHE A 95 8.37 -0.61 -1.27
N ALA A 96 8.84 -1.27 -2.33
CA ALA A 96 8.96 -0.65 -3.65
C ALA A 96 7.58 -0.30 -4.23
N VAL A 97 6.61 -1.22 -4.12
CA VAL A 97 5.21 -1.02 -4.51
C VAL A 97 4.58 0.11 -3.70
N LEU A 98 4.88 0.18 -2.41
CA LEU A 98 4.50 1.30 -1.53
C LEU A 98 4.93 2.66 -2.08
N GLY A 99 6.20 2.80 -2.47
CA GLY A 99 6.69 4.04 -3.06
C GLY A 99 6.04 4.36 -4.40
N LEU A 100 5.75 3.34 -5.21
CA LEU A 100 5.10 3.49 -6.51
C LEU A 100 3.66 4.01 -6.38
N VAL A 101 2.90 3.45 -5.42
CA VAL A 101 1.49 3.79 -5.22
C VAL A 101 1.33 5.12 -4.47
N ALA A 102 2.20 5.40 -3.50
CA ALA A 102 2.13 6.63 -2.73
C ALA A 102 2.50 7.87 -3.56
N GLY A 103 3.37 7.74 -4.56
CA GLY A 103 3.92 8.89 -5.28
C GLY A 103 4.68 9.86 -4.36
N PRO A 104 5.33 10.89 -4.93
CA PRO A 104 6.25 11.74 -4.17
C PRO A 104 5.52 12.62 -3.12
N ASP A 105 4.36 13.16 -3.48
CA ASP A 105 3.65 14.16 -2.66
C ASP A 105 2.99 13.55 -1.42
N HIS A 106 2.68 12.25 -1.45
CA HIS A 106 2.01 11.55 -0.36
C HIS A 106 2.89 10.50 0.32
N ALA A 107 4.10 10.23 -0.20
CA ALA A 107 5.02 9.26 0.38
C ALA A 107 5.32 9.49 1.87
N PRO A 108 5.65 10.70 2.35
CA PRO A 108 5.91 10.89 3.78
C PRO A 108 4.73 10.49 4.66
N PHE A 109 3.51 10.81 4.21
CA PHE A 109 2.28 10.50 4.93
C PHE A 109 1.99 8.99 4.91
N VAL A 110 1.93 8.38 3.72
CA VAL A 110 1.67 6.94 3.59
C VAL A 110 2.72 6.13 4.35
N MET A 111 3.99 6.50 4.29
CA MET A 111 5.06 5.83 5.03
C MET A 111 4.89 5.99 6.55
N SER A 112 4.46 7.15 7.04
CA SER A 112 4.16 7.33 8.46
C SER A 112 2.98 6.46 8.93
N LEU A 113 1.94 6.29 8.10
CA LEU A 113 0.85 5.35 8.37
C LEU A 113 1.34 3.90 8.39
N VAL A 114 2.18 3.49 7.43
CA VAL A 114 2.78 2.15 7.42
C VAL A 114 3.57 1.90 8.70
N ILE A 115 4.38 2.87 9.13
CA ILE A 115 5.17 2.76 10.37
C ILE A 115 4.24 2.64 11.59
N ALA A 116 3.21 3.49 11.67
CA ALA A 116 2.27 3.49 12.77
C ALA A 116 1.49 2.16 12.85
N PHE A 117 0.98 1.68 11.72
CA PHE A 117 0.29 0.40 11.65
C PHE A 117 1.23 -0.78 11.88
N ALA A 118 2.49 -0.72 11.42
CA ALA A 118 3.47 -1.75 11.67
C ALA A 118 3.78 -1.87 13.15
N LEU A 119 3.88 -0.74 13.86
CA LEU A 119 4.02 -0.73 15.32
C LEU A 119 2.78 -1.31 16.01
N ALA A 120 1.58 -0.92 15.56
CA ALA A 120 0.33 -1.44 16.12
C ALA A 120 0.22 -2.96 15.94
N VAL A 121 0.52 -3.48 14.75
CA VAL A 121 0.56 -4.93 14.47
C VAL A 121 1.65 -5.60 15.28
N HIS A 122 2.84 -5.00 15.41
CA HIS A 122 3.91 -5.54 16.25
C HIS A 122 3.41 -5.80 17.68
N ILE A 123 2.81 -4.78 18.29
CA ILE A 123 2.33 -4.84 19.66
C ILE A 123 1.20 -5.87 19.79
N ALA A 124 0.19 -5.79 18.91
CA ALA A 124 -0.96 -6.69 18.94
C ALA A 124 -0.53 -8.16 18.76
N TYR A 125 0.35 -8.44 17.80
CA TYR A 125 0.80 -9.79 17.50
C TYR A 125 1.74 -10.35 18.58
N GLY A 126 2.60 -9.50 19.15
CA GLY A 126 3.43 -9.85 20.31
C GLY A 126 2.56 -10.29 21.48
N LEU A 127 1.60 -9.44 21.87
CA LEU A 127 0.64 -9.73 22.95
C LEU A 127 -0.17 -11.00 22.69
N ALA A 128 -0.72 -11.16 21.47
CA ALA A 128 -1.51 -12.34 21.11
C ALA A 128 -0.71 -13.66 21.18
N ARG A 129 0.60 -13.61 20.93
CA ARG A 129 1.50 -14.78 21.01
C ARG A 129 2.15 -14.96 22.38
N GLY A 130 1.78 -14.17 23.38
CA GLY A 130 2.41 -14.18 24.71
C GLY A 130 3.91 -13.82 24.67
N ARG A 131 4.35 -13.15 23.59
CA ARG A 131 5.70 -12.61 23.47
C ARG A 131 5.66 -11.14 23.92
N GLY A 132 6.79 -10.62 24.39
CA GLY A 132 6.88 -9.20 24.73
C GLY A 132 6.51 -8.30 23.53
N PRO A 133 6.10 -7.05 23.76
CA PRO A 133 5.56 -6.15 22.73
C PRO A 133 6.53 -5.78 21.60
N LEU A 134 7.80 -6.22 21.68
CA LEU A 134 8.86 -5.98 20.70
C LEU A 134 9.65 -7.27 20.32
N GLY A 135 9.11 -8.45 20.64
CA GLY A 135 9.86 -9.71 20.68
C GLY A 135 9.73 -10.65 19.48
N SER A 136 8.99 -10.29 18.42
CA SER A 136 8.70 -11.22 17.31
C SER A 136 8.89 -10.62 15.93
N GLY A 137 9.22 -11.47 14.95
CA GLY A 137 8.99 -11.18 13.52
C GLY A 137 7.49 -11.04 13.25
N ILE A 138 7.12 -10.15 12.34
CA ILE A 138 5.75 -9.64 12.18
C ILE A 138 5.42 -9.66 10.69
N PRO A 139 4.15 -9.91 10.31
CA PRO A 139 3.70 -9.68 8.94
C PRO A 139 3.83 -8.19 8.57
N ALA A 140 4.63 -7.88 7.57
CA ALA A 140 4.81 -6.53 7.03
C ALA A 140 3.69 -6.13 6.06
N ALA A 141 3.00 -7.12 5.48
CA ALA A 141 1.95 -6.90 4.49
C ALA A 141 0.65 -6.34 5.08
N LEU A 142 0.28 -6.73 6.30
CA LEU A 142 -0.95 -6.25 6.94
C LEU A 142 -0.92 -4.73 7.20
N PRO A 143 0.14 -4.17 7.81
CA PRO A 143 0.33 -2.72 7.90
C PRO A 143 0.37 -2.01 6.56
N ALA A 144 1.05 -2.59 5.57
CA ALA A 144 1.15 -2.02 4.24
C ALA A 144 -0.21 -1.94 3.55
N MET A 145 -1.03 -2.99 3.64
CA MET A 145 -2.40 -2.99 3.13
C MET A 145 -3.28 -1.99 3.87
N ALA A 146 -3.19 -1.90 5.19
CA ALA A 146 -3.95 -0.93 5.99
C ALA A 146 -3.61 0.52 5.62
N ALA A 147 -2.35 0.82 5.30
CA ALA A 147 -1.95 2.16 4.87
C ALA A 147 -2.31 2.45 3.40
N LEU A 148 -2.04 1.51 2.50
CA LEU A 148 -2.17 1.73 1.06
C LEU A 148 -3.59 1.57 0.55
N GLY A 149 -4.34 0.60 1.05
CA GLY A 149 -5.66 0.29 0.51
C GLY A 149 -6.58 1.51 0.48
N PRO A 150 -6.73 2.23 1.61
CA PRO A 150 -7.53 3.45 1.65
C PRO A 150 -6.89 4.62 0.90
N ALA A 151 -5.57 4.81 0.98
CA ALA A 151 -4.87 5.89 0.29
C ALA A 151 -5.04 5.80 -1.23
N PHE A 152 -4.95 4.59 -1.75
CA PHE A 152 -5.10 4.30 -3.16
C PHE A 152 -6.56 4.40 -3.61
N THR A 153 -7.50 3.85 -2.83
CA THR A 153 -8.94 4.02 -3.08
C THR A 153 -9.31 5.51 -3.13
N TRP A 154 -8.74 6.31 -2.23
CA TRP A 154 -8.94 7.75 -2.18
C TRP A 154 -8.39 8.47 -3.42
N ARG A 155 -7.15 8.16 -3.87
CA ARG A 155 -6.58 8.77 -5.09
C ARG A 155 -7.42 8.47 -6.33
N VAL A 156 -7.87 7.23 -6.45
CA VAL A 156 -8.70 6.81 -7.58
C VAL A 156 -10.05 7.52 -7.51
N ALA A 157 -10.68 7.59 -6.34
CA ALA A 157 -11.93 8.31 -6.16
C ALA A 157 -11.79 9.82 -6.44
N SER A 158 -10.69 10.44 -6.01
CA SER A 158 -10.45 11.87 -6.17
C SER A 158 -10.19 12.28 -7.62
N GLY A 159 -9.55 11.41 -8.40
CA GLY A 159 -9.35 11.64 -9.83
C GLY A 159 -10.54 11.26 -10.71
N ILE A 160 -11.37 10.29 -10.30
CA ILE A 160 -12.62 9.95 -11.00
C ILE A 160 -13.70 11.01 -10.75
N TRP A 161 -13.80 11.52 -9.52
CA TRP A 161 -14.83 12.50 -9.13
C TRP A 161 -14.21 13.71 -8.40
N PRO A 162 -13.61 14.64 -9.17
CA PRO A 162 -12.99 15.83 -8.59
C PRO A 162 -14.03 16.67 -7.84
N GLY A 163 -13.71 17.06 -6.59
CA GLY A 163 -14.54 17.95 -5.77
C GLY A 163 -15.55 17.26 -4.85
N SER A 164 -15.81 15.97 -5.00
CA SER A 164 -16.66 15.19 -4.07
C SER A 164 -15.87 14.35 -3.07
N VAL A 165 -14.55 14.24 -3.26
CA VAL A 165 -13.65 13.58 -2.32
C VAL A 165 -12.81 14.64 -1.61
N PRO A 166 -12.76 14.65 -0.26
CA PRO A 166 -11.96 15.62 0.47
C PRO A 166 -10.48 15.51 0.11
N GLN A 167 -9.86 16.62 -0.33
CA GLN A 167 -8.49 16.64 -0.85
C GLN A 167 -7.43 17.03 0.20
N GLY A 168 -7.86 17.58 1.34
CA GLY A 168 -6.99 18.09 2.40
C GLY A 168 -6.92 17.17 3.62
N HIS A 169 -6.78 17.77 4.81
CA HIS A 169 -6.64 17.02 6.06
C HIS A 169 -7.77 16.00 6.28
N GLU A 170 -8.98 16.31 5.84
CA GLU A 170 -10.15 15.44 5.99
C GLU A 170 -9.98 14.13 5.23
N GLY A 171 -9.37 14.18 4.04
CA GLY A 171 -9.03 13.00 3.26
C GLY A 171 -8.00 12.14 4.00
N PHE A 172 -7.00 12.77 4.61
CA PHE A 172 -6.00 12.07 5.42
C PHE A 172 -6.59 11.37 6.65
N VAL A 173 -7.52 12.02 7.35
CA VAL A 173 -8.21 11.43 8.50
C VAL A 173 -9.06 10.23 8.06
N LEU A 174 -9.79 10.35 6.94
CA LEU A 174 -10.58 9.25 6.39
C LEU A 174 -9.69 8.06 5.98
N ILE A 175 -8.54 8.31 5.34
CA ILE A 175 -7.56 7.28 4.98
C ILE A 175 -7.05 6.57 6.25
N ALA A 176 -6.68 7.33 7.28
CA ALA A 176 -6.17 6.77 8.53
C ALA A 176 -7.22 5.92 9.25
N LEU A 177 -8.47 6.38 9.32
CA LEU A 177 -9.58 5.66 9.94
C LEU A 177 -9.93 4.37 9.17
N ALA A 178 -10.03 4.44 7.85
CA ALA A 178 -10.27 3.28 7.00
C ALA A 178 -9.14 2.26 7.13
N GLY A 179 -7.88 2.73 7.21
CA GLY A 179 -6.73 1.86 7.46
C GLY A 179 -6.78 1.18 8.81
N ALA A 180 -7.14 1.92 9.86
CA ALA A 180 -7.33 1.36 11.20
C ALA A 180 -8.46 0.31 11.23
N MET A 181 -9.56 0.52 10.50
CA MET A 181 -10.63 -0.47 10.37
C MET A 181 -10.16 -1.74 9.66
N LEU A 182 -9.44 -1.61 8.54
CA LEU A 182 -8.87 -2.76 7.82
C LEU A 182 -7.89 -3.53 8.70
N LEU A 183 -7.06 -2.82 9.45
CA LEU A 183 -6.12 -3.40 10.40
C LEU A 183 -6.86 -4.19 11.49
N ALA A 184 -7.91 -3.60 12.07
CA ALA A 184 -8.72 -4.25 13.08
C ALA A 184 -9.39 -5.51 12.54
N CYS A 185 -9.96 -5.47 11.32
CA CYS A 185 -10.52 -6.65 10.67
C CYS A 185 -9.46 -7.73 10.41
N GLY A 186 -8.28 -7.34 9.94
CA GLY A 186 -7.18 -8.26 9.65
C GLY A 186 -6.55 -8.90 10.89
N LEU A 187 -6.59 -8.23 12.03
CA LEU A 187 -6.14 -8.78 13.32
C LEU A 187 -7.16 -9.74 13.97
N LEU A 188 -8.43 -9.69 13.56
CA LEU A 188 -9.51 -10.54 14.07
C LEU A 188 -9.74 -11.81 13.24
N ALA A 189 -9.15 -11.89 12.04
CA ALA A 189 -9.25 -13.02 11.11
C ALA A 189 -8.19 -14.11 11.42
#